data_AF-A0A1H3MK83-F1
#
_entry.id   AF-A0A1H3MK83-F1
#
_cell.length_a   1.000
_cell.length_b   1.000
_cell.length_c   1.000
_cell.angle_alpha   90.00
_cell.angle_beta   90.00
_cell.angle_gamma   90.00
#
_symmetry.space_group_name_H-M   'P 1'
#
loop_
_entity.id
_entity.type
_entity.pdbx_description
1 polymer ?
#
loop_
_entity_poly.entity_id
_entity_poly.type
_entity_poly.pdbx_seq_one_letter_code
_entity_poly.pdbx_strand_id
1 'polypeptide(L)'
;MVGFVIGVFALEGMIKGAIGLGLPAVAMGLLTLFISPFQAATLLIVPSMVTNVWQLFAEGHVLRLVRRFWSLLIGIIVGSIWSVFPTLGHGEFQSEALLGGMLILYGLYGLFAKNMPNLAPYEKYLSVP
;
A
#
# COMPACT_ATOMS: atom_id res chain seq x y z
N MET A 1 24.22 -6.90 1.08
CA MET A 1 23.12 -5.91 1.01
C MET A 1 22.35 -5.99 -0.30
N VAL A 2 22.98 -5.76 -1.47
CA VAL A 2 22.29 -5.70 -2.77
C VAL A 2 21.53 -6.98 -3.12
N GLY A 3 22.13 -8.17 -2.92
CA GLY A 3 21.44 -9.43 -3.19
C GLY A 3 20.18 -9.66 -2.34
N PHE A 4 20.17 -9.19 -1.09
CA PHE A 4 18.99 -9.24 -0.24
C PHE A 4 17.89 -8.33 -0.77
N VAL A 5 18.24 -7.08 -1.12
CA VAL A 5 17.30 -6.12 -1.71
C VAL A 5 16.68 -6.70 -2.98
N ILE A 6 17.48 -7.24 -3.89
CA ILE A 6 16.99 -7.90 -5.12
C ILE A 6 16.03 -9.06 -4.78
N GLY A 7 16.38 -9.91 -3.81
CA GLY A 7 15.53 -11.00 -3.36
C GLY A 7 14.18 -10.52 -2.82
N VAL A 8 14.18 -9.44 -2.04
CA VAL A 8 12.94 -8.83 -1.51
C VAL A 8 12.08 -8.25 -2.64
N PHE A 9 12.68 -7.54 -3.59
CA PHE A 9 11.95 -7.00 -4.75
C PHE A 9 11.40 -8.11 -5.68
N ALA A 10 12.14 -9.20 -5.87
CA ALA A 10 11.66 -10.34 -6.63
C ALA A 10 10.44 -11.01 -5.96
N LEU A 11 10.50 -11.19 -4.64
CA LEU A 11 9.39 -11.72 -3.85
C LEU A 11 8.17 -10.78 -3.89
N GLU A 12 8.39 -9.47 -3.70
CA GLU A 12 7.34 -8.46 -3.75
C GLU A 12 6.67 -8.41 -5.13
N GLY A 13 7.46 -8.42 -6.21
CA GLY A 13 6.95 -8.49 -7.58
C GLY A 13 6.14 -9.76 -7.85
N MET A 14 6.59 -10.91 -7.35
CA MET A 14 5.84 -12.18 -7.47
C MET A 14 4.49 -12.11 -6.75
N ILE A 15 4.47 -11.59 -5.51
CA ILE A 15 3.24 -11.44 -4.72
C ILE A 15 2.28 -10.46 -5.40
N LYS A 16 2.80 -9.32 -5.88
CA LYS A 16 2.03 -8.32 -6.62
C LYS A 16 1.44 -8.90 -7.91
N GLY A 17 2.21 -9.74 -8.62
CA GLY A 17 1.73 -10.44 -9.82
C GLY A 17 0.67 -11.50 -9.53
N ALA A 18 0.78 -12.22 -8.42
CA ALA A 18 -0.15 -13.29 -8.05
C ALA A 18 -1.48 -12.76 -7.48
N ILE A 19 -1.43 -11.72 -6.65
CA ILE A 19 -2.59 -11.19 -5.92
C ILE A 19 -3.18 -9.94 -6.59
N GLY A 20 -2.42 -9.28 -7.48
CA GLY A 20 -2.83 -8.02 -8.12
C GLY A 20 -2.82 -6.81 -7.18
N LEU A 21 -2.73 -7.03 -5.87
CA LEU A 21 -2.60 -5.99 -4.87
C LEU A 21 -1.12 -5.67 -4.68
N GLY A 22 -0.75 -4.40 -4.90
CA GLY A 22 0.55 -3.89 -4.47
C GLY A 22 0.64 -4.06 -2.97
N LEU A 23 1.41 -5.05 -2.51
CA LEU A 23 1.60 -5.34 -1.09
C LEU A 23 3.00 -4.86 -0.63
N PRO A 24 3.27 -3.52 -0.61
CA PRO A 24 4.49 -2.95 -0.05
C PRO A 24 4.77 -3.43 1.38
N ALA A 25 3.76 -3.90 2.11
CA ALA A 25 3.89 -4.37 3.47
C ALA A 25 4.90 -5.52 3.62
N VAL A 26 4.99 -6.46 2.67
CA VAL A 26 5.97 -7.54 2.73
C VAL A 26 7.38 -7.01 2.53
N ALA A 27 7.58 -6.18 1.51
CA ALA A 27 8.89 -5.58 1.25
C ALA A 27 9.30 -4.62 2.37
N MET A 28 8.39 -3.80 2.88
CA MET A 28 8.65 -2.93 4.03
C MET A 28 9.01 -3.75 5.25
N GLY A 29 8.24 -4.78 5.60
CA GLY A 29 8.53 -5.63 6.76
C GLY A 29 9.89 -6.32 6.69
N LEU A 30 10.36 -6.69 5.49
CA LEU A 30 11.68 -7.31 5.31
C LEU A 30 12.82 -6.29 5.23
N LEU A 31 12.62 -5.18 4.51
CA LEU A 31 13.65 -4.15 4.36
C LEU A 31 13.89 -3.40 5.67
N THR A 32 12.84 -3.11 6.46
CA THR A 32 13.00 -2.34 7.70
C THR A 32 13.70 -3.10 8.82
N LEU A 33 14.02 -4.39 8.63
CA LEU A 33 14.92 -5.14 9.51
C LEU A 33 16.38 -4.72 9.35
N PHE A 34 16.74 -4.11 8.21
CA PHE A 34 18.12 -3.79 7.86
C PHE A 34 18.36 -2.30 7.57
N ILE A 35 17.33 -1.58 7.13
CA ILE A 35 17.39 -0.16 6.77
C ILE A 35 16.25 0.61 7.42
N SER A 36 16.35 1.94 7.50
CA SER A 36 15.28 2.72 8.12
C SER A 36 13.98 2.68 7.29
N PRO A 37 12.78 2.85 7.90
CA PRO A 37 11.51 2.92 7.17
C PRO A 37 11.52 3.97 6.05
N PHE A 38 12.17 5.11 6.28
CA PHE A 38 12.32 6.15 5.26
C PHE A 38 13.11 5.66 4.04
N GLN A 39 14.21 4.94 4.25
CA GLN A 39 15.01 4.39 3.16
C GLN A 39 14.27 3.29 2.41
N ALA A 40 13.59 2.39 3.13
CA ALA A 40 12.79 1.34 2.52
C ALA A 40 11.64 1.91 1.65
N ALA A 41 10.92 2.91 2.16
CA ALA A 41 9.88 3.60 1.40
C ALA A 41 10.43 4.24 0.12
N THR A 42 11.60 4.88 0.22
CA THR A 42 12.28 5.52 -0.93
C THR A 42 12.65 4.50 -2.01
N LEU A 43 13.07 3.29 -1.64
CA LEU A 43 13.38 2.23 -2.60
C LEU A 43 12.12 1.69 -3.28
N LEU A 44 11.00 1.59 -2.56
CA LEU A 44 9.76 1.00 -3.05
C LEU A 44 8.91 1.96 -3.89
N ILE A 45 9.01 3.27 -3.65
CA ILE A 45 8.11 4.26 -4.28
C ILE A 45 8.22 4.24 -5.80
N VAL A 46 9.45 4.23 -6.35
CA VAL A 46 9.69 4.28 -7.79
C VAL A 46 9.14 3.02 -8.50
N PRO A 47 9.56 1.79 -8.15
CA PRO A 47 9.08 0.60 -8.85
C PRO A 47 7.58 0.36 -8.65
N SER A 48 7.04 0.63 -7.45
CA SER A 48 5.61 0.49 -7.21
C SER A 48 4.79 1.50 -8.02
N MET A 49 5.25 2.76 -8.11
CA MET A 49 4.56 3.77 -8.93
C MET A 49 4.57 3.39 -10.40
N VAL A 50 5.72 2.98 -10.94
CA VAL A 50 5.84 2.58 -12.36
C VAL A 50 4.86 1.46 -12.68
N THR A 51 4.82 0.40 -11.86
CA THR A 51 3.95 -0.75 -12.09
C THR A 51 2.47 -0.44 -11.85
N ASN A 52 2.13 0.36 -10.83
CA ASN A 52 0.74 0.78 -10.57
C ASN A 52 0.19 1.66 -11.70
N VAL A 53 0.98 2.62 -12.17
CA VAL A 53 0.60 3.50 -13.29
C VAL A 53 0.44 2.69 -14.56
N TRP A 54 1.37 1.78 -14.84
CA TRP A 54 1.27 0.88 -15.98
C TRP A 54 0.00 0.03 -15.91
N GLN A 55 -0.30 -0.59 -14.77
CA GLN A 55 -1.52 -1.40 -14.57
C GLN A 55 -2.79 -0.57 -14.80
N LEU A 56 -2.84 0.65 -14.27
CA LEU A 56 -3.96 1.55 -14.43
C LEU A 56 -4.27 1.82 -15.91
N PHE A 57 -3.24 2.11 -16.72
CA PHE A 57 -3.42 2.37 -18.15
C PHE A 57 -3.61 1.11 -18.99
N ALA A 58 -2.98 0.00 -18.63
CA ALA A 58 -3.10 -1.27 -19.33
C ALA A 58 -4.55 -1.80 -19.34
N GLU A 59 -5.33 -1.50 -18.30
CA GLU A 59 -6.74 -1.91 -18.20
C GLU A 59 -7.71 -1.03 -19.01
N GLY A 60 -7.27 0.10 -19.58
CA GLY A 60 -8.04 0.89 -20.56
C GLY A 60 -9.33 1.57 -20.05
N HIS A 61 -9.68 1.44 -18.76
CA HIS A 61 -10.93 1.95 -18.18
C HIS A 61 -10.73 2.97 -17.04
N VAL A 62 -9.62 3.70 -17.06
CA VAL A 62 -9.22 4.68 -16.03
C VAL A 62 -10.32 5.69 -15.70
N LEU A 63 -10.92 6.32 -16.72
CA LEU A 63 -11.94 7.35 -16.52
C LEU A 63 -13.20 6.80 -15.83
N ARG A 64 -13.59 5.56 -16.13
CA ARG A 64 -14.72 4.90 -15.47
C ARG A 64 -14.40 4.61 -14.00
N LEU A 65 -13.18 4.20 -13.71
CA LEU A 65 -12.71 3.94 -12.35
C LEU A 65 -12.63 5.22 -11.51
N VAL A 66 -12.03 6.27 -12.07
CA VAL A 66 -11.93 7.59 -11.40
C VAL A 66 -13.32 8.15 -11.12
N ARG A 67 -14.26 8.09 -12.07
CA ARG A 67 -15.64 8.55 -11.84
C ARG A 67 -16.39 7.70 -10.81
N ARG A 68 -16.11 6.40 -10.71
CA ARG A 68 -16.75 5.50 -9.74
C ARG A 68 -16.22 5.73 -8.32
N PHE A 69 -14.94 6.01 -8.16
CA PHE A 69 -14.27 6.15 -6.86
C PHE A 69 -13.85 7.58 -6.52
N TRP A 70 -14.40 8.59 -7.20
CA TRP A 70 -13.96 9.98 -7.06
C TRP A 70 -14.05 10.50 -5.61
N SER A 71 -15.11 10.13 -4.88
CA SER A 71 -15.32 10.56 -3.49
C SER A 71 -14.25 9.97 -2.56
N LEU A 72 -13.92 8.69 -2.76
CA LEU A 72 -12.87 7.99 -2.03
C LEU A 72 -11.50 8.62 -2.34
N LEU A 73 -11.23 8.91 -3.62
CA LEU A 73 -9.97 9.56 -4.04
C LEU A 73 -9.82 10.95 -3.40
N ILE A 74 -10.89 11.76 -3.36
CA ILE A 74 -10.87 13.05 -2.66
C ILE A 74 -10.67 12.86 -1.16
N GLY A 75 -11.35 11.89 -0.55
CA GLY A 75 -11.18 11.57 0.88
C GLY A 75 -9.73 11.20 1.20
N ILE A 76 -9.07 10.41 0.35
CA ILE A 76 -7.66 10.07 0.48
C ILE A 76 -6.78 11.31 0.33
N ILE A 77 -7.04 12.18 -0.64
CA ILE A 77 -6.26 13.42 -0.85
C ILE A 77 -6.40 14.34 0.37
N VAL A 78 -7.62 14.59 0.83
CA VAL A 78 -7.90 15.42 2.00
C VAL A 78 -7.26 14.82 3.25
N GLY A 79 -7.45 13.52 3.48
CA GLY A 79 -6.85 12.82 4.62
C GLY A 79 -5.32 12.79 4.58
N SER A 80 -4.72 12.78 3.38
CA SER A 80 -3.25 12.82 3.22
C SER A 80 -2.69 14.22 3.49
N ILE A 81 -3.37 15.28 3.02
CA ILE A 81 -2.96 16.68 3.26
C ILE A 81 -3.16 17.07 4.72
N TRP A 82 -4.27 16.64 5.33
CA TRP A 82 -4.64 16.95 6.71
C TRP A 82 -4.27 15.84 7.69
N SER A 83 -3.34 14.97 7.31
CA SER A 83 -2.91 13.87 8.18
C SER A 83 -2.28 14.44 9.46
N VAL A 84 -2.85 14.08 10.61
CA VAL A 84 -2.34 14.46 11.94
C VAL A 84 -1.12 13.60 12.32
N PHE A 85 -0.82 12.55 11.54
CA PHE A 85 0.31 11.66 11.83
C PHE A 85 1.65 12.29 11.47
N PRO A 86 2.69 12.09 12.30
CA PRO A 86 4.02 12.61 12.05
C PRO A 86 4.61 12.02 10.76
N THR A 87 5.33 12.85 10.01
CA THR A 87 6.05 12.39 8.82
C THR A 87 7.20 11.47 9.24
N LEU A 88 7.51 10.49 8.39
CA LEU A 88 8.54 9.44 8.60
C LEU A 88 9.97 9.98 8.88
N GLY A 89 10.18 11.30 8.87
CA GLY A 89 11.47 11.96 9.09
C GLY A 89 11.63 12.69 10.42
N HIS A 90 10.60 12.80 11.26
CA HIS A 90 10.72 13.47 12.57
C HIS A 90 11.09 12.46 13.67
N GLY A 91 12.32 12.57 14.17
CA GLY A 91 13.01 11.58 15.02
C GLY A 91 12.46 11.33 16.43
N GLU A 92 11.32 11.93 16.81
CA GLU A 92 10.72 11.70 18.13
C GLU A 92 9.62 10.63 18.13
N PHE A 93 9.11 10.23 16.96
CA PHE A 93 8.07 9.21 16.86
C PHE A 93 8.66 7.85 16.45
N GLN A 94 8.33 6.80 17.20
CA GLN A 94 8.67 5.41 16.87
C GLN A 94 7.86 4.94 15.65
N SER A 95 8.19 5.46 14.48
CA SER A 95 7.56 5.11 13.20
C SER A 95 7.69 3.62 12.90
N GLU A 96 8.76 2.99 13.40
CA GLU A 96 9.01 1.55 13.33
C GLU A 96 8.00 0.75 14.17
N ALA A 97 7.68 1.21 15.38
CA ALA A 97 6.69 0.57 16.24
C ALA A 97 5.28 0.69 15.67
N LEU A 98 4.93 1.86 15.09
CA LEU A 98 3.65 2.06 14.41
C LEU A 98 3.53 1.16 13.17
N LEU A 99 4.58 1.13 12.32
CA LEU A 99 4.64 0.27 11.14
C LEU A 99 4.53 -1.21 11.54
N GLY A 100 5.31 -1.65 12.53
CA GLY A 100 5.25 -3.01 13.06
C GLY A 100 3.88 -3.37 13.60
N GLY A 101 3.25 -2.48 14.37
CA GLY A 101 1.88 -2.66 14.86
C GLY A 101 0.86 -2.79 13.73
N MET A 102 0.94 -1.93 12.71
CA MET A 102 0.08 -2.01 11.52
C MET A 102 0.29 -3.32 10.75
N LEU A 103 1.53 -3.78 10.59
CA LEU A 103 1.85 -5.03 9.93
C LEU A 103 1.34 -6.25 10.70
N ILE A 104 1.44 -6.25 12.03
CA ILE A 104 0.88 -7.30 12.88
C ILE A 104 -0.64 -7.34 12.75
N LEU A 105 -1.31 -6.20 12.88
CA LEU A 105 -2.77 -6.11 12.73
C LEU A 105 -3.23 -6.58 11.35
N TYR A 106 -2.53 -6.17 10.30
CA TYR A 106 -2.80 -6.59 8.93
C TYR A 106 -2.59 -8.10 8.74
N GLY A 107 -1.48 -8.65 9.27
CA GLY A 107 -1.17 -10.07 9.19
C GLY A 107 -2.16 -10.94 9.96
N LEU A 108 -2.54 -10.53 11.17
CA LEU A 108 -3.59 -11.18 11.97
C LEU A 108 -4.92 -11.13 11.22
N TYR A 109 -5.30 -9.97 10.68
CA TYR A 109 -6.50 -9.85 9.87
C TYR A 109 -6.46 -10.81 8.67
N GLY A 110 -5.35 -10.87 7.92
CA GLY A 110 -5.21 -11.80 6.79
C GLY A 110 -5.29 -13.28 7.19
N LEU A 111 -4.82 -13.64 8.39
CA LEU A 111 -4.88 -15.01 8.90
C LEU A 111 -6.30 -15.44 9.31
N PHE A 112 -7.08 -14.49 9.85
CA PHE A 112 -8.45 -14.74 10.32
C PHE A 112 -9.53 -14.39 9.29
N ALA A 113 -9.23 -13.59 8.27
CA ALA A 113 -10.13 -13.22 7.20
C ALA A 113 -10.35 -14.40 6.24
N LYS A 114 -11.14 -15.37 6.69
CA LYS A 114 -11.50 -16.58 5.93
C LYS A 114 -12.37 -16.27 4.70
N ASN A 115 -13.03 -15.11 4.68
CA ASN A 115 -13.82 -14.61 3.56
C ASN A 115 -13.60 -13.09 3.43
N MET A 116 -13.29 -12.61 2.23
CA MET A 116 -13.38 -11.17 1.97
C MET A 116 -14.85 -10.76 2.12
N PRO A 117 -15.19 -9.77 2.97
CA PRO A 117 -16.55 -9.27 3.04
C PRO A 117 -16.96 -8.80 1.64
N ASN A 118 -18.10 -9.27 1.15
CA ASN A 118 -18.63 -8.83 -0.12
C ASN A 118 -19.03 -7.35 0.02
N LEU A 119 -18.15 -6.46 -0.40
CA LEU A 119 -18.31 -5.01 -0.33
C LEU A 119 -19.08 -4.44 -1.52
N ALA A 120 -19.48 -5.28 -2.50
CA ALA A 120 -20.29 -4.86 -3.63
C ALA A 120 -21.60 -4.13 -3.24
N PRO A 121 -22.28 -4.46 -2.12
CA PRO A 121 -23.46 -3.71 -1.67
C PRO A 121 -23.13 -2.29 -1.15
N TYR A 122 -21.94 -2.09 -0.58
CA TYR A 122 -21.49 -0.81 -0.04
C TYR A 122 -20.84 0.10 -1.08
N GLU A 123 -20.62 -0.44 -2.28
CA GLU A 123 -20.12 0.30 -3.42
C GLU A 123 -20.97 1.56 -3.71
N LYS A 124 -22.29 1.48 -3.52
CA LYS A 124 -23.22 2.62 -3.69
C LYS A 124 -22.97 3.79 -2.73
N TYR A 125 -22.37 3.54 -1.56
CA TYR A 125 -22.07 4.60 -0.60
C TYR A 125 -20.70 5.25 -0.85
N LEU A 126 -19.77 4.51 -1.47
CA LEU A 126 -18.45 5.00 -1.90
C LEU A 126 -18.48 5.64 -3.31
N SER A 127 -19.43 5.22 -4.14
CA SER A 127 -19.77 5.87 -5.41
C SER A 127 -21.01 6.72 -5.20
N VAL A 128 -20.82 7.93 -4.66
CA VAL A 128 -21.90 8.93 -4.64
C VAL A 128 -22.41 9.07 -6.09
N PRO A 129 -23.73 8.95 -6.35
CA PRO A 129 -24.30 8.95 -7.70
C PRO A 129 -23.96 10.21 -8.51
#